data_AF-A0A381PVR4-F1
#
_entry.id   AF-A0A381PVR4-F1
#
_cell.length_a   1.000
_cell.length_b   1.000
_cell.length_c   1.000
_cell.angle_alpha   90.00
_cell.angle_beta   90.00
_cell.angle_gamma   90.00
#
_symmetry.space_group_name_H-M   'P 1'
#
loop_
_entity.id
_entity.type
_entity.pdbx_description
1 polymer ?
#
loop_
_entity_poly.entity_id
_entity_poly.type
_entity_poly.pdbx_seq_one_letter_code
_entity_poly.pdbx_strand_id
1 'polypeptide(L)'
;MVQIAELTGTTPAEVLGTASFYEMFKFHAVGKYVVNVCTNVSCQLLGGEELLHHAEASLGVRAGGTSDDGLFTVEDVECVAACTEAPCFTVNYRYFHRATTETFDEVVADIRAGRSPIGRGAAGDDGELPEHGILGRVRQHIPDDRRVGTTPPEQVTGPPAWLAADRAGEG
;
A
#
# COMPACT_ATOMS: atom_id res chain seq x y z
N MET A 1 -20.42 3.63 14.18
CA MET A 1 -20.03 4.26 15.46
C MET A 1 -20.78 3.71 16.66
N VAL A 2 -22.12 3.78 16.72
CA VAL A 2 -22.91 3.29 17.87
C VAL A 2 -22.63 1.82 18.21
N GLN A 3 -22.63 0.93 17.22
CA GLN A 3 -22.36 -0.49 17.42
C GLN A 3 -20.96 -0.76 18.01
N ILE A 4 -19.94 -0.02 17.55
CA ILE A 4 -18.57 -0.16 18.08
C ILE A 4 -18.53 0.31 19.54
N ALA A 5 -19.18 1.43 19.85
CA ALA A 5 -19.25 1.98 21.20
C ALA A 5 -19.88 0.98 22.19
N GLU A 6 -20.94 0.29 21.79
CA GLU A 6 -21.57 -0.78 22.57
C GLU A 6 -20.62 -1.96 22.82
N LEU A 7 -19.91 -2.41 21.77
CA LEU A 7 -18.94 -3.52 21.88
C LEU A 7 -17.74 -3.19 22.76
N THR A 8 -17.31 -1.93 22.78
CA THR A 8 -16.11 -1.49 23.52
C THR A 8 -16.42 -0.86 24.88
N GLY A 9 -17.70 -0.65 25.23
CA GLY A 9 -18.10 0.02 26.46
C GLY A 9 -17.72 1.51 26.52
N THR A 10 -17.63 2.17 25.37
CA THR A 10 -17.29 3.59 25.22
C THR A 10 -18.49 4.40 24.70
N THR A 11 -18.36 5.72 24.58
CA THR A 11 -19.38 6.57 23.96
C THR A 11 -19.22 6.64 22.44
N PRO A 12 -20.30 6.83 21.66
CA PRO A 12 -20.20 7.05 20.22
C PRO A 12 -19.33 8.26 19.83
N ALA A 13 -19.25 9.27 20.71
CA ALA A 13 -18.42 10.44 20.52
C ALA A 13 -16.92 10.13 20.62
N GLU A 14 -16.51 9.29 21.57
CA GLU A 14 -15.11 8.82 21.68
C GLU A 14 -14.70 7.96 20.49
N VAL A 15 -15.61 7.09 20.01
CA VAL A 15 -15.38 6.29 18.81
C VAL A 15 -15.23 7.19 17.58
N LEU A 16 -16.11 8.17 17.41
CA LEU A 16 -16.02 9.12 16.30
C LEU A 16 -14.74 9.95 16.38
N GLY A 17 -14.37 10.44 17.56
CA GLY A 17 -13.14 11.20 17.77
C GLY A 17 -11.91 10.38 17.36
N THR A 18 -11.80 9.15 17.84
CA THR A 18 -10.73 8.22 17.45
C THR A 18 -10.75 7.92 15.95
N ALA A 19 -11.92 7.60 15.38
CA ALA A 19 -12.01 7.24 13.97
C ALA A 19 -11.67 8.42 13.04
N SER A 20 -12.07 9.65 13.41
CA SER A 20 -11.77 10.86 12.63
C SER A 20 -10.29 11.24 12.65
N PHE A 21 -9.54 10.73 13.62
CA PHE A 21 -8.09 10.95 13.71
C PHE A 21 -7.31 10.10 12.70
N TYR A 22 -7.80 8.90 12.36
CA TYR A 22 -7.13 8.00 11.43
C TYR A 22 -7.75 8.10 10.04
N GLU A 23 -6.97 8.59 9.07
CA GLU A 23 -7.37 8.72 7.66
C GLU A 23 -7.84 7.41 7.00
N MET A 24 -7.38 6.27 7.51
CA MET A 24 -7.78 4.94 7.04
C MET A 24 -9.28 4.70 7.16
N PHE A 25 -9.97 5.34 8.12
CA PHE A 25 -11.41 5.21 8.27
C PHE A 25 -12.14 6.16 7.32
N LYS A 26 -12.80 5.61 6.31
CA LYS A 26 -13.56 6.37 5.32
C LYS A 26 -14.97 6.67 5.82
N PHE A 27 -15.33 7.95 5.85
CA PHE A 27 -16.63 8.46 6.29
C PHE A 27 -17.59 8.77 5.13
N HIS A 28 -17.13 8.56 3.90
CA HIS A 28 -17.87 8.69 2.66
C HIS A 28 -17.70 7.40 1.85
N ALA A 29 -18.56 7.20 0.86
CA ALA A 29 -18.43 6.07 -0.05
C ALA A 29 -17.14 6.22 -0.87
N VAL A 30 -16.32 5.18 -0.87
CA VAL A 30 -15.14 5.04 -1.72
C VAL A 30 -15.39 3.95 -2.74
N GLY A 31 -14.59 3.93 -3.80
CA GLY A 31 -14.60 2.87 -4.80
C GLY A 31 -14.21 1.52 -4.22
N LYS A 32 -14.42 0.47 -5.01
CA LYS A 32 -14.07 -0.91 -4.65
C LYS A 32 -12.56 -1.09 -4.40
N TYR A 33 -11.73 -0.26 -5.04
CA TYR A 33 -10.28 -0.26 -4.95
C TYR A 33 -9.76 1.14 -4.59
N VAL A 34 -9.22 1.28 -3.39
CA VAL A 34 -8.56 2.51 -2.95
C VAL A 34 -7.08 2.42 -3.29
N VAL A 35 -6.64 3.31 -4.18
CA VAL A 35 -5.26 3.48 -4.64
C VAL A 35 -4.61 4.56 -3.79
N ASN A 36 -3.60 4.19 -2.99
CA ASN A 36 -2.83 5.16 -2.20
C ASN A 36 -1.45 5.34 -2.82
N VAL A 37 -1.14 6.53 -3.33
CA VAL A 37 0.17 6.85 -3.91
C VAL A 37 1.03 7.57 -2.89
N CYS A 38 2.21 7.04 -2.59
CA CYS A 38 3.13 7.67 -1.64
C CYS A 38 3.87 8.83 -2.31
N THR A 39 3.73 10.03 -1.75
CA THR A 39 4.41 11.25 -2.23
C THR A 39 5.42 11.81 -1.22
N ASN A 40 5.74 11.05 -0.17
CA ASN A 40 6.76 11.44 0.81
C ASN A 40 8.19 11.29 0.25
N VAL A 41 9.18 11.87 0.93
CA VAL A 41 10.55 12.17 0.48
C VAL A 41 11.16 11.15 -0.47
N SER A 42 11.28 9.87 -0.08
CA SER A 42 11.94 8.85 -0.91
C SER A 42 11.20 8.59 -2.22
N CYS A 43 9.85 8.56 -2.19
CA CYS A 43 9.05 8.39 -3.40
C CYS A 43 9.06 9.67 -4.23
N GLN A 44 8.98 10.85 -3.60
CA GLN A 44 9.04 12.13 -4.30
C GLN A 44 10.34 12.28 -5.10
N LEU A 45 11.49 11.94 -4.51
CA LEU A 45 12.79 11.99 -5.18
C LEU A 45 12.90 11.03 -6.39
N LEU A 46 12.06 10.00 -6.43
CA LEU A 46 12.06 8.96 -7.46
C LEU A 46 10.83 8.99 -8.38
N GLY A 47 10.06 10.07 -8.36
CA GLY A 47 8.95 10.27 -9.30
C GLY A 47 7.55 9.98 -8.76
N GLY A 48 7.36 10.01 -7.44
CA GLY A 48 6.07 9.71 -6.80
C GLY A 48 4.96 10.72 -7.12
N GLU A 49 5.31 11.98 -7.32
CA GLU A 49 4.35 13.03 -7.71
C GLU A 49 3.91 12.85 -9.17
N GLU A 50 4.83 12.46 -10.05
CA GLU A 50 4.55 12.09 -11.43
C GLU A 50 3.65 10.85 -11.50
N LEU A 51 3.88 9.86 -10.63
CA LEU A 51 3.03 8.69 -10.52
C LEU A 51 1.60 9.05 -10.04
N LEU A 52 1.47 9.96 -9.08
CA LEU A 52 0.17 10.46 -8.63
C LEU A 52 -0.57 11.18 -9.77
N HIS A 53 0.10 12.11 -10.46
CA HIS A 53 -0.47 12.82 -11.59
C HIS A 53 -0.89 11.88 -12.74
N HIS A 54 -0.10 10.84 -12.99
CA HIS A 54 -0.46 9.79 -13.94
C HIS A 54 -1.71 9.03 -13.49
N ALA A 55 -1.79 8.64 -12.22
CA ALA A 55 -2.96 7.95 -11.67
C ALA A 55 -4.24 8.80 -11.77
N GLU A 56 -4.15 10.09 -11.43
CA GLU A 56 -5.22 11.07 -11.59
C GLU A 56 -5.70 11.16 -13.05
N ALA A 57 -4.76 11.29 -14.00
CA ALA A 57 -5.07 11.40 -15.42
C ALA A 57 -5.69 10.11 -15.98
N SER A 58 -5.11 8.95 -15.66
CA SER A 58 -5.59 7.63 -16.13
C SER A 58 -6.99 7.28 -15.61
N LEU A 59 -7.33 7.74 -14.40
CA LEU A 59 -8.62 7.45 -13.76
C LEU A 59 -9.64 8.59 -13.90
N GLY A 60 -9.23 9.76 -14.40
CA GLY A 60 -10.09 10.92 -14.62
C GLY A 60 -10.53 11.60 -13.32
N VAL A 61 -9.74 11.49 -12.25
CA VAL A 61 -10.06 12.02 -10.92
C VAL A 61 -8.89 12.82 -10.35
N ARG A 62 -9.14 13.55 -9.26
CA ARG A 62 -8.08 14.10 -8.40
C ARG A 62 -7.91 13.24 -7.16
N ALA A 63 -6.79 13.38 -6.46
CA ALA A 63 -6.61 12.81 -5.13
C ALA A 63 -7.80 13.16 -4.21
N GLY A 64 -8.30 12.17 -3.48
CA GLY A 64 -9.56 12.18 -2.73
C GLY A 64 -10.83 11.89 -3.56
N GLY A 65 -10.70 11.79 -4.89
CA GLY A 65 -11.79 11.54 -5.82
C GLY A 65 -12.02 10.06 -6.11
N THR A 66 -13.24 9.72 -6.51
CA THR A 66 -13.63 8.37 -6.96
C THR A 66 -14.02 8.43 -8.44
N SER A 67 -13.58 7.45 -9.23
CA SER A 67 -13.81 7.38 -10.67
C SER A 67 -15.28 7.24 -11.00
N ASP A 68 -15.68 7.68 -12.20
CA ASP A 68 -17.09 7.67 -12.65
C ASP A 68 -17.70 6.25 -12.69
N ASP A 69 -16.87 5.22 -12.89
CA ASP A 69 -17.26 3.81 -12.86
C ASP A 69 -17.43 3.26 -11.42
N GLY A 70 -17.12 4.07 -10.39
CA GLY A 70 -17.18 3.71 -8.97
C GLY A 70 -16.15 2.67 -8.55
N LEU A 71 -15.19 2.31 -9.41
CA LEU A 71 -14.22 1.26 -9.11
C LEU A 71 -13.04 1.75 -8.30
N PHE A 72 -12.53 2.95 -8.57
CA PHE A 72 -11.27 3.43 -8.01
C PHE A 72 -11.45 4.71 -7.21
N THR A 73 -10.82 4.79 -6.04
CA THR A 73 -10.55 6.05 -5.33
C THR A 73 -9.06 6.26 -5.30
N VAL A 74 -8.59 7.46 -5.67
CA VAL A 74 -7.15 7.80 -5.61
C VAL A 74 -6.91 8.66 -4.40
N GLU A 75 -5.90 8.33 -3.60
CA GLU A 75 -5.47 9.11 -2.45
C GLU A 75 -3.97 9.42 -2.59
N ASP A 76 -3.65 10.70 -2.36
CA ASP A 76 -2.30 11.15 -2.09
C ASP A 76 -2.02 10.88 -0.61
N VAL A 77 -1.06 10.00 -0.33
CA VAL A 77 -0.76 9.58 1.04
C VAL A 77 0.68 9.85 1.43
N GLU A 78 0.85 10.00 2.73
CA GLU A 78 2.14 10.06 3.37
C GLU A 78 2.92 8.73 3.28
N CYS A 79 4.07 8.68 3.95
CA CYS A 79 4.99 7.55 3.90
C CYS A 79 4.31 6.20 4.17
N VAL A 80 4.40 5.28 3.20
CA VAL A 80 3.93 3.89 3.29
C VAL A 80 5.00 2.92 3.81
N ALA A 81 6.10 3.43 4.39
CA ALA A 81 7.20 2.66 4.97
C ALA A 81 7.93 1.69 4.02
N ALA A 82 7.86 1.91 2.70
CA ALA A 82 8.54 1.12 1.67
C ALA A 82 9.66 1.93 0.97
N CYS A 83 10.43 2.71 1.73
CA CYS A 83 11.38 3.69 1.17
C CYS A 83 12.47 3.06 0.30
N THR A 84 12.95 1.86 0.63
CA THR A 84 13.96 1.12 -0.16
C THR A 84 13.41 0.61 -1.49
N GLU A 85 12.09 0.62 -1.64
CA GLU A 85 11.37 0.11 -2.80
C GLU A 85 10.68 1.22 -3.59
N ALA A 86 10.97 2.48 -3.26
CA ALA A 86 10.35 3.63 -3.90
C ALA A 86 10.61 3.68 -5.44
N PRO A 87 9.69 4.30 -6.22
CA PRO A 87 8.41 4.85 -5.78
C PRO A 87 7.36 3.75 -5.58
N CYS A 88 6.39 3.99 -4.70
CA CYS A 88 5.43 2.99 -4.24
C CYS A 88 4.00 3.51 -4.28
N PHE A 89 3.07 2.63 -4.62
CA PHE A 89 1.65 2.81 -4.32
C PHE A 89 1.06 1.54 -3.72
N THR A 90 -0.14 1.64 -3.16
CA THR A 90 -0.89 0.49 -2.68
C THR A 90 -2.28 0.47 -3.27
N VAL A 91 -2.86 -0.72 -3.43
CA VAL A 91 -4.29 -0.88 -3.71
C VAL A 91 -4.89 -1.72 -2.60
N ASN A 92 -5.85 -1.18 -1.86
CA ASN A 92 -6.44 -1.83 -0.68
C ASN A 92 -5.37 -2.43 0.26
N TYR A 93 -4.29 -1.65 0.50
CA TYR A 93 -3.13 -2.04 1.31
C TYR A 93 -2.33 -3.25 0.80
N ARG A 94 -2.40 -3.60 -0.49
CA ARG A 94 -1.42 -4.44 -1.18
C ARG A 94 -0.38 -3.57 -1.86
N TYR A 95 0.89 -3.92 -1.68
CA TYR A 95 2.01 -3.08 -2.09
C TYR A 95 2.39 -3.31 -3.54
N PHE A 96 2.70 -2.20 -4.21
CA PHE A 96 3.31 -2.16 -5.53
C PHE A 96 4.61 -1.37 -5.43
N HIS A 97 5.70 -2.12 -5.32
CA HIS A 97 7.08 -1.66 -5.17
C HIS A 97 7.71 -1.32 -6.53
N ARG A 98 8.66 -0.39 -6.52
CA ARG A 98 9.42 0.07 -7.69
C ARG A 98 8.49 0.40 -8.85
N ALA A 99 7.36 1.03 -8.52
CA ALA A 99 6.26 1.23 -9.41
C ALA A 99 6.65 2.20 -10.54
N THR A 100 6.11 1.95 -11.72
CA THR A 100 6.18 2.87 -12.85
C THR A 100 4.75 3.21 -13.28
N THR A 101 4.61 4.22 -14.14
CA THR A 101 3.32 4.53 -14.77
C THR A 101 2.79 3.34 -15.58
N GLU A 102 3.68 2.56 -16.21
CA GLU A 102 3.33 1.33 -16.93
C GLU A 102 2.79 0.26 -15.96
N THR A 103 3.48 -0.01 -14.85
CA THR A 103 2.97 -0.94 -13.83
C THR A 103 1.60 -0.49 -13.32
N PHE A 104 1.40 0.81 -13.10
CA PHE A 104 0.12 1.35 -12.69
C PHE A 104 -1.00 1.06 -13.70
N ASP A 105 -0.76 1.34 -14.99
CA ASP A 105 -1.75 1.11 -16.05
C ASP A 105 -2.09 -0.38 -16.19
N GLU A 106 -1.10 -1.25 -16.07
CA GLU A 106 -1.31 -2.70 -16.07
C GLU A 106 -2.18 -3.16 -14.88
N VAL A 107 -1.94 -2.61 -13.70
CA VAL A 107 -2.73 -2.90 -12.48
C VAL A 107 -4.19 -2.46 -12.67
N VAL A 108 -4.42 -1.25 -13.19
CA VAL A 108 -5.77 -0.74 -13.49
C VAL A 108 -6.45 -1.63 -14.54
N ALA A 109 -5.73 -2.03 -15.59
CA ALA A 109 -6.25 -2.88 -16.65
C ALA A 109 -6.63 -4.29 -16.14
N ASP A 110 -5.81 -4.88 -15.27
CA ASP A 110 -6.11 -6.17 -14.64
C ASP A 110 -7.35 -6.08 -13.76
N ILE A 111 -7.45 -5.06 -12.91
CA ILE A 111 -8.62 -4.86 -12.06
C ILE A 111 -9.89 -4.68 -12.89
N ARG A 112 -9.86 -3.83 -13.93
CA ARG A 112 -11.02 -3.63 -14.84
C ARG A 112 -11.42 -4.90 -15.58
N ALA A 113 -10.46 -5.78 -15.86
CA ALA A 113 -10.70 -7.07 -16.48
C ALA A 113 -11.07 -8.19 -15.48
N GLY A 114 -11.22 -7.87 -14.18
CA GLY A 114 -11.55 -8.84 -13.14
C GLY A 114 -10.41 -9.80 -12.77
N ARG A 115 -9.16 -9.44 -13.04
CA ARG A 115 -7.96 -10.19 -12.65
C ARG A 115 -7.31 -9.57 -11.43
N SER A 116 -6.70 -10.41 -10.58
CA SER A 116 -5.91 -9.93 -9.44
C SER A 116 -4.56 -9.37 -9.92
N PRO A 117 -4.23 -8.10 -9.61
CA PRO A 117 -2.96 -7.49 -10.02
C PRO A 117 -1.80 -7.80 -9.07
N ILE A 118 -2.02 -8.52 -7.96
CA ILE A 118 -1.05 -8.67 -6.85
C ILE A 118 0.33 -9.14 -7.33
N GLY A 119 0.40 -10.04 -8.32
CA GLY A 119 1.66 -10.55 -8.84
C GLY A 119 2.58 -9.49 -9.46
N ARG A 120 2.07 -8.30 -9.80
CA ARG A 120 2.86 -7.18 -10.32
C ARG A 120 3.53 -6.36 -9.24
N GLY A 121 3.12 -6.52 -7.98
CA GLY A 121 3.49 -5.62 -6.91
C GLY A 121 4.93 -5.71 -6.42
N ALA A 122 5.73 -6.68 -6.88
CA ALA A 122 7.11 -6.93 -6.45
C ALA A 122 7.31 -6.99 -4.90
N ALA A 123 6.22 -7.15 -4.15
CA ALA A 123 6.19 -7.24 -2.69
C ALA A 123 6.26 -8.69 -2.18
N GLY A 124 6.19 -9.67 -3.10
CA GLY A 124 6.12 -11.10 -2.75
C GLY A 124 4.73 -11.55 -2.29
N ASP A 125 3.72 -10.68 -2.43
CA ASP A 125 2.33 -11.03 -2.19
C ASP A 125 1.78 -11.96 -3.28
N ASP A 126 0.82 -12.81 -2.94
CA ASP A 126 0.12 -13.72 -3.84
C ASP A 126 -1.41 -13.70 -3.62
N GLY A 127 -2.14 -14.40 -4.49
CA GLY A 127 -3.59 -14.58 -4.36
C GLY A 127 -4.44 -13.46 -4.96
N GLU A 128 -5.64 -13.31 -4.41
CA GLU A 128 -6.66 -12.37 -4.90
C GLU A 128 -6.62 -11.05 -4.14
N LEU A 129 -6.64 -9.93 -4.88
CA LEU A 129 -6.82 -8.59 -4.32
C LEU A 129 -8.23 -8.44 -3.75
N PRO A 130 -8.39 -8.35 -2.42
CA PRO A 130 -9.71 -8.18 -1.83
C PRO A 130 -10.27 -6.78 -2.12
N GLU A 131 -11.59 -6.67 -2.10
CA GLU A 131 -12.30 -5.38 -2.12
C GLU A 131 -11.97 -4.56 -0.86
N HIS A 132 -12.15 -3.24 -0.97
CA HIS A 132 -11.98 -2.34 0.17
C HIS A 132 -12.92 -2.72 1.33
N GLY A 133 -12.41 -2.63 2.57
CA GLY A 133 -13.18 -2.95 3.77
C GLY A 133 -13.25 -4.44 4.13
N ILE A 134 -12.66 -5.33 3.32
CA ILE A 134 -12.47 -6.74 3.70
C ILE A 134 -11.24 -6.87 4.61
N LEU A 135 -11.35 -7.67 5.68
CA LEU A 135 -10.22 -7.97 6.55
C LEU A 135 -9.07 -8.57 5.75
N GLY A 136 -7.99 -7.80 5.60
CA GLY A 136 -6.78 -8.25 4.93
C GLY A 136 -6.06 -9.30 5.77
N ARG A 137 -6.01 -10.55 5.30
CA ARG A 137 -4.99 -11.50 5.74
C ARG A 137 -3.71 -11.21 4.96
N VAL A 138 -2.87 -10.32 5.49
CA VAL A 138 -1.52 -10.12 4.96
C VAL A 138 -0.63 -11.15 5.64
N ARG A 139 -0.25 -12.20 4.91
CA ARG A 139 0.74 -13.17 5.38
C ARG A 139 2.09 -12.78 4.81
N GLN A 140 2.81 -11.89 5.51
CA GLN A 140 4.17 -11.56 5.11
C GLN A 140 5.06 -12.78 5.31
N HIS A 141 5.54 -13.33 4.20
CA HIS A 141 6.65 -14.27 4.19
C HIS A 141 7.90 -13.48 3.81
N ILE A 142 8.78 -13.23 4.78
CA ILE A 142 10.07 -12.58 4.53
C ILE A 142 11.10 -13.71 4.36
N PRO A 143 11.62 -13.95 3.14
CA PRO A 143 12.69 -14.92 2.90
C PRO A 143 13.92 -14.66 3.78
N ASP A 144 14.68 -15.70 4.12
CA ASP A 144 15.85 -15.57 5.00
C ASP A 144 16.93 -14.63 4.44
N ASP A 145 17.05 -14.56 3.10
CA ASP A 145 17.94 -13.65 2.38
C ASP A 145 17.45 -12.19 2.35
N ARG A 146 16.27 -11.89 2.89
CA ARG A 146 15.72 -10.53 3.06
C ARG A 146 15.35 -10.19 4.50
N ARG A 147 15.50 -11.15 5.41
CA ARG A 147 15.12 -11.00 6.82
C ARG A 147 16.14 -10.15 7.56
N VAL A 148 15.69 -9.04 8.13
CA VAL A 148 16.45 -8.31 9.14
C VAL A 148 16.19 -9.01 10.48
N GLY A 149 17.25 -9.58 11.06
CA GLY A 149 17.14 -10.40 12.27
C GLY A 149 16.51 -9.64 13.44
N THR A 150 15.66 -10.31 14.21
CA THR A 150 15.21 -9.86 15.54
C THR A 150 16.17 -10.30 16.64
N THR A 151 17.36 -10.78 16.25
CA THR A 151 18.38 -11.31 17.14
C THR A 151 18.89 -10.17 18.03
N PRO A 152 18.87 -10.33 19.36
CA PRO A 152 19.46 -9.35 20.27
C PRO A 152 20.91 -9.04 19.87
N PRO A 153 21.38 -7.78 20.00
CA PRO A 153 22.70 -7.37 19.54
C PRO A 153 23.84 -8.25 20.05
N GLU A 154 23.73 -8.74 21.28
CA GLU A 154 24.70 -9.62 21.93
C GLU A 154 24.75 -11.05 21.35
N GLN A 155 23.77 -11.43 20.52
CA GLN A 155 23.66 -12.75 19.89
C GLN A 155 23.93 -12.70 18.38
N VAL A 156 24.31 -11.55 17.81
CA VAL A 156 24.66 -11.43 16.40
C VAL A 156 26.07 -11.96 16.17
N THR A 157 26.18 -13.16 15.58
CA THR A 157 27.46 -13.87 15.37
C THR A 157 28.08 -13.68 13.98
N GLY A 158 27.42 -12.92 13.10
CA GLY A 158 27.90 -12.68 11.73
C GLY A 158 27.07 -11.65 10.97
N PRO A 159 27.55 -11.21 9.79
CA PRO A 159 26.80 -10.32 8.93
C PRO A 159 25.50 -10.98 8.45
N PRO A 160 24.42 -10.21 8.23
CA PRO A 160 23.16 -10.77 7.76
C PRO A 160 23.27 -11.27 6.32
N ALA A 161 22.46 -12.28 5.98
CA ALA A 161 22.54 -12.97 4.68
C ALA A 161 22.37 -12.04 3.47
N TRP A 162 21.52 -11.02 3.58
CA TRP A 162 21.29 -10.02 2.53
C TRP A 162 22.54 -9.20 2.18
N LEU A 163 23.43 -8.95 3.15
CA LEU A 163 24.65 -8.14 2.93
C LEU A 163 25.66 -8.84 2.02
N ALA A 164 25.64 -10.17 1.97
CA ALA A 164 26.51 -10.95 1.09
C ALA A 164 25.97 -11.00 -0.36
N ALA A 165 24.65 -10.94 -0.54
CA ALA A 165 24.00 -10.99 -1.85
C ALA A 165 24.25 -9.71 -2.67
N ASP A 166 24.18 -8.53 -2.04
CA ASP A 166 24.43 -7.25 -2.72
C ASP A 166 25.87 -7.13 -3.26
N ARG A 167 26.85 -7.72 -2.56
CA ARG A 167 28.26 -7.73 -2.99
C ARG A 167 28.54 -8.63 -4.19
N ALA A 168 27.64 -9.54 -4.54
CA ALA A 168 27.80 -10.44 -5.68
C ALA A 168 27.27 -9.86 -7.00
N GLY A 169 26.51 -8.75 -6.96
CA GLY A 169 25.93 -8.07 -8.12
C GLY A 169 26.75 -6.90 -8.68
N GLU A 170 27.91 -6.58 -8.10
CA GLU A 170 28.79 -5.46 -8.51
C GLU A 170 29.87 -5.86 -9.54
N GLY A 171 29.67 -6.96 -10.27
CA GLY A 171 30.61 -7.51 -11.26
C GLY A 171 30.21 -7.26 -12.72
#